data_AF-A0A917S7U5-F1
#
_entry.id   AF-A0A917S7U5-F1
#
_cell.length_a   1.000
_cell.length_b   1.000
_cell.length_c   1.000
_cell.angle_alpha   90.00
_cell.angle_beta   90.00
_cell.angle_gamma   90.00
#
_symmetry.space_group_name_H-M   'P 1'
#
loop_
_entity.id
_entity.type
_entity.pdbx_description
1 polymer ?
#
loop_
_entity_poly.entity_id
_entity_poly.type
_entity_poly.pdbx_seq_one_letter_code
_entity_poly.pdbx_strand_id
1 'polypeptide(L)'
;MAATNLGALGTIGAVRTTVKSAGSGSSVSTTTTSTTGAIKLLGGLVTADGVVSTAVSRHTSAGYSESGSTKVVNLEVAGAPVSANPGKDTTVSLPSGLGTLTLNAQATSSTYGYHKIVVKAIKIALNKSKALSLPSADVAVGYAAAALHEPVHARPYGSAYATRISAADGTVTSSGTASMTLPCAGSDGRTVKNSTAAVKAGKAASVGAVATTGTSTDTAALTSATTSAKLGAASLLNGLIKVDAITVKATSSQKPGAKVSTSSSGTKIAGLTINGKSVKVSGRANQKINIAGIGTLWVHKTVTTSRQIQVYGLQLDLLKASSGLKAGSTVTVGYAGAGVH
;
A
#
# COMPACT_ATOMS: atom_id res chain seq x y z
N MET A 1 20.64 0.01 3.01
CA MET A 1 20.41 -1.45 3.01
C MET A 1 21.64 -2.13 2.42
N ALA A 2 21.98 -3.36 2.83
CA ALA A 2 23.09 -4.11 2.26
C ALA A 2 22.79 -4.58 0.82
N ALA A 3 23.80 -5.12 0.11
CA ALA A 3 23.62 -5.67 -1.23
C ALA A 3 22.57 -6.80 -1.23
N THR A 4 21.78 -6.89 -2.30
CA THR A 4 20.67 -7.83 -2.44
C THR A 4 20.88 -8.73 -3.66
N ASN A 5 20.75 -10.04 -3.46
CA ASN A 5 20.72 -11.03 -4.52
C ASN A 5 19.26 -11.25 -4.98
N LEU A 6 19.01 -11.10 -6.28
CA LEU A 6 17.69 -11.21 -6.92
C LEU A 6 17.50 -12.55 -7.65
N GLY A 7 18.33 -13.56 -7.33
CA GLY A 7 18.33 -14.86 -7.98
C GLY A 7 18.79 -14.77 -9.43
N ALA A 8 18.07 -15.43 -10.34
CA ALA A 8 18.38 -15.46 -11.78
C ALA A 8 18.40 -14.06 -12.44
N LEU A 9 17.79 -13.05 -11.80
CA LEU A 9 17.77 -11.69 -12.33
C LEU A 9 19.10 -10.94 -12.12
N GLY A 10 19.90 -11.30 -11.11
CA GLY A 10 21.20 -10.69 -10.82
C GLY A 10 21.33 -10.10 -9.42
N THR A 11 22.22 -9.12 -9.26
CA THR A 11 22.56 -8.51 -7.97
C THR A 11 22.50 -6.99 -8.02
N ILE A 12 22.11 -6.37 -6.91
CA ILE A 12 22.18 -4.92 -6.70
C ILE A 12 22.93 -4.60 -5.41
N GLY A 13 23.69 -3.52 -5.44
CA GLY A 13 24.43 -3.00 -4.30
C GLY A 13 23.51 -2.31 -3.29
N ALA A 14 24.13 -1.65 -2.31
CA ALA A 14 23.40 -0.94 -1.27
C ALA A 14 22.47 0.12 -1.86
N VAL A 15 21.24 0.17 -1.36
CA VAL A 15 20.27 1.22 -1.70
C VAL A 15 20.13 2.21 -0.54
N ARG A 16 20.20 3.50 -0.88
CA ARG A 16 19.90 4.63 0.00
C ARG A 16 18.86 5.52 -0.67
N THR A 17 17.79 5.82 0.04
CA THR A 17 16.76 6.77 -0.42
C THR A 17 16.70 7.94 0.56
N THR A 18 16.69 9.16 0.04
CA THR A 18 16.51 10.39 0.82
C THR A 18 15.29 11.13 0.29
N VAL A 19 14.45 11.60 1.20
CA VAL A 19 13.30 12.44 0.89
C VAL A 19 13.49 13.77 1.61
N LYS A 20 13.35 14.87 0.88
CA LYS A 20 13.38 16.23 1.43
C LYS A 20 12.14 16.98 0.98
N SER A 21 11.45 17.59 1.92
CA SER A 21 10.44 18.60 1.64
C SER A 21 10.97 19.96 2.06
N ALA A 22 10.72 20.99 1.25
CA ALA A 22 11.11 22.36 1.54
C ALA A 22 9.96 23.30 1.17
N GLY A 23 9.76 24.34 1.98
CA GLY A 23 8.74 25.36 1.75
C GLY A 23 9.21 26.73 2.21
N SER A 24 8.99 27.75 1.38
CA SER A 24 9.20 29.16 1.72
C SER A 24 8.14 30.00 1.03
N GLY A 25 7.21 30.58 1.78
CA GLY A 25 6.16 31.48 1.27
C GLY A 25 5.42 30.93 0.04
N SER A 26 5.84 31.36 -1.15
CA SER A 26 5.25 31.03 -2.45
C SER A 26 5.84 29.82 -3.17
N SER A 27 6.83 29.11 -2.59
CA SER A 27 7.38 27.89 -3.18
C SER A 27 7.46 26.73 -2.21
N VAL A 28 6.87 25.60 -2.60
CA VAL A 28 7.01 24.32 -1.91
C VAL A 28 7.55 23.27 -2.87
N SER A 29 8.35 22.34 -2.36
CA SER A 29 8.90 21.25 -3.16
C SER A 29 9.08 19.99 -2.33
N THR A 30 8.95 18.85 -3.00
CA THR A 30 9.39 17.56 -2.48
C THR A 30 10.37 16.97 -3.47
N THR A 31 11.54 16.58 -2.95
CA THR A 31 12.60 15.93 -3.70
C THR A 31 12.87 14.56 -3.10
N THR A 32 12.83 13.54 -3.93
CA THR A 32 13.22 12.18 -3.57
C THR A 32 14.41 11.78 -4.41
N THR A 33 15.47 11.31 -3.77
CA THR A 33 16.66 10.76 -4.43
C THR A 33 16.86 9.33 -4.00
N SER A 34 17.02 8.41 -4.95
CA SER A 34 17.41 7.02 -4.70
C SER A 34 18.78 6.77 -5.31
N THR A 35 19.71 6.31 -4.49
CA THR A 35 21.05 5.88 -4.89
C THR A 35 21.15 4.37 -4.71
N THR A 36 21.47 3.67 -5.79
CA THR A 36 21.77 2.24 -5.77
C THR A 36 23.25 2.08 -6.15
N GLY A 37 24.00 1.32 -5.36
CA GLY A 37 25.38 0.95 -5.69
C GLY A 37 25.46 0.00 -6.88
N ALA A 38 26.59 -0.70 -7.03
CA ALA A 38 26.87 -1.53 -8.19
C ALA A 38 25.73 -2.50 -8.55
N ILE A 39 25.41 -2.59 -9.84
CA ILE A 39 24.36 -3.47 -10.37
C ILE A 39 24.97 -4.43 -11.38
N LYS A 40 24.47 -5.66 -11.37
CA LYS A 40 24.77 -6.67 -12.38
C LYS A 40 23.49 -7.46 -12.63
N LEU A 41 22.79 -7.15 -13.70
CA LEU A 41 21.51 -7.76 -14.05
C LEU A 41 21.64 -8.66 -15.28
N LEU A 42 20.74 -9.63 -15.40
CA LEU A 42 20.60 -10.49 -16.59
C LEU A 42 21.92 -11.18 -16.98
N GLY A 43 22.61 -11.76 -15.99
CA GLY A 43 23.90 -12.42 -16.20
C GLY A 43 25.07 -11.47 -16.47
N GLY A 44 24.92 -10.16 -16.25
CA GLY A 44 25.92 -9.15 -16.57
C GLY A 44 25.69 -8.45 -17.90
N LEU A 45 24.57 -8.71 -18.56
CA LEU A 45 24.15 -7.96 -19.74
C LEU A 45 23.91 -6.48 -19.44
N VAL A 46 23.53 -6.14 -18.22
CA VAL A 46 23.37 -4.75 -17.76
C VAL A 46 24.18 -4.57 -16.49
N THR A 47 25.21 -3.73 -16.55
CA THR A 47 26.12 -3.45 -15.44
C THR A 47 26.28 -1.96 -15.24
N ALA A 48 26.38 -1.50 -13.99
CA ALA A 48 26.78 -0.14 -13.66
C ALA A 48 27.37 -0.12 -12.25
N ASP A 49 28.29 0.79 -11.96
CA ASP A 49 28.89 0.92 -10.62
C ASP A 49 27.98 1.66 -9.65
N GLY A 50 27.03 2.42 -10.18
CA GLY A 50 26.01 3.08 -9.40
C GLY A 50 24.97 3.76 -10.27
N VAL A 51 23.76 3.87 -9.75
CA VAL A 51 22.67 4.60 -10.37
C VAL A 51 21.99 5.50 -9.35
N VAL A 52 21.72 6.73 -9.76
CA VAL A 52 21.01 7.74 -8.97
C VAL A 52 19.79 8.18 -9.75
N SER A 53 18.60 8.06 -9.16
CA SER A 53 17.39 8.73 -9.67
C SER A 53 16.97 9.85 -8.73
N THR A 54 16.53 10.96 -9.32
CA THR A 54 15.98 12.10 -8.58
C THR A 54 14.63 12.45 -9.16
N ALA A 55 13.62 12.56 -8.30
CA ALA A 55 12.26 12.98 -8.60
C ALA A 55 11.96 14.26 -7.82
N VAL A 56 11.47 15.29 -8.49
CA VAL A 56 11.10 16.57 -7.88
C VAL A 56 9.69 16.94 -8.32
N SER A 57 8.83 17.23 -7.34
CA SER A 57 7.57 17.92 -7.56
C SER A 57 7.65 19.27 -6.84
N ARG A 58 7.32 20.36 -7.54
CA ARG A 58 7.47 21.73 -7.06
C ARG A 58 6.23 22.56 -7.40
N HIS A 59 5.84 23.42 -6.47
CA HIS A 59 4.89 24.49 -6.69
C HIS A 59 5.60 25.85 -6.52
N THR A 60 5.31 26.77 -7.41
CA THR A 60 5.80 28.17 -7.40
C THR A 60 4.65 29.10 -7.80
N SER A 61 4.91 30.40 -7.91
CA SER A 61 3.97 31.35 -8.52
C SER A 61 3.60 31.02 -9.97
N ALA A 62 4.44 30.26 -10.69
CA ALA A 62 4.14 29.77 -12.03
C ALA A 62 3.27 28.50 -12.05
N GLY A 63 2.88 27.98 -10.88
CA GLY A 63 2.11 26.75 -10.73
C GLY A 63 2.97 25.52 -10.41
N TYR A 64 2.38 24.34 -10.61
CA TYR A 64 3.02 23.05 -10.38
C TYR A 64 3.95 22.65 -11.52
N SER A 65 5.07 22.04 -11.17
CA SER A 65 6.00 21.44 -12.12
C SER A 65 6.62 20.18 -11.55
N GLU A 66 6.82 19.19 -12.40
CA GLU A 66 7.55 17.98 -12.06
C GLU A 66 8.79 17.83 -12.93
N SER A 67 9.90 17.44 -12.31
CA SER A 67 11.15 17.18 -13.02
C SER A 67 11.83 15.93 -12.47
N GLY A 68 12.41 15.16 -13.38
CA GLY A 68 13.12 13.94 -13.07
C GLY A 68 14.50 13.93 -13.71
N SER A 69 15.44 13.24 -13.09
CA SER A 69 16.76 12.97 -13.67
C SER A 69 17.32 11.64 -13.21
N THR A 70 18.23 11.11 -14.02
CA THR A 70 19.00 9.92 -13.69
C THR A 70 20.48 10.19 -13.97
N LYS A 71 21.35 9.73 -13.07
CA LYS A 71 22.79 9.61 -13.29
C LYS A 71 23.20 8.16 -13.18
N VAL A 72 24.07 7.71 -14.06
CA VAL A 72 24.64 6.36 -14.04
C VAL A 72 26.16 6.44 -14.08
N VAL A 73 26.83 5.50 -13.42
CA VAL A 73 28.29 5.39 -13.40
C VAL A 73 28.67 4.11 -14.13
N ASN A 74 29.45 4.24 -15.21
CA ASN A 74 29.94 3.13 -16.02
C ASN A 74 28.82 2.15 -16.43
N LEU A 75 27.67 2.67 -16.87
CA LEU A 75 26.59 1.83 -17.35
C LEU A 75 26.97 1.22 -18.69
N GLU A 76 26.92 -0.11 -18.75
CA GLU A 76 27.05 -0.88 -19.97
C GLU A 76 25.80 -1.73 -20.20
N VAL A 77 25.38 -1.81 -21.46
CA VAL A 77 24.29 -2.67 -21.91
C VAL A 77 24.82 -3.50 -23.07
N ALA A 78 24.86 -4.83 -22.90
CA ALA A 78 25.46 -5.75 -23.87
C ALA A 78 26.92 -5.41 -24.22
N GLY A 79 27.70 -4.89 -23.26
CA GLY A 79 29.08 -4.45 -23.45
C GLY A 79 29.24 -3.10 -24.16
N ALA A 80 28.14 -2.43 -24.53
CA ALA A 80 28.18 -1.08 -25.07
C ALA A 80 27.99 -0.05 -23.94
N PRO A 81 28.88 0.94 -23.80
CA PRO A 81 28.74 1.99 -22.80
C PRO A 81 27.54 2.89 -23.12
N VAL A 82 26.86 3.34 -22.08
CA VAL A 82 25.74 4.28 -22.18
C VAL A 82 26.07 5.60 -21.47
N SER A 83 25.54 6.70 -21.99
CA SER A 83 25.74 8.04 -21.42
C SER A 83 25.46 8.08 -19.92
N ALA A 84 26.35 8.73 -19.16
CA ALA A 84 26.24 8.92 -17.72
C ALA A 84 24.98 9.71 -17.29
N ASN A 85 24.41 10.52 -18.20
CA ASN A 85 23.21 11.31 -17.97
C ASN A 85 22.20 11.05 -19.10
N PRO A 86 21.51 9.90 -19.08
CA PRO A 86 20.56 9.57 -20.14
C PRO A 86 19.39 10.56 -20.16
N GLY A 87 18.99 10.96 -21.37
CA GLY A 87 17.79 11.77 -21.59
C GLY A 87 16.54 11.04 -21.08
N LYS A 88 15.45 11.80 -20.86
CA LYS A 88 14.17 11.23 -20.44
C LYS A 88 13.73 10.12 -21.40
N ASP A 89 13.33 8.98 -20.83
CA ASP A 89 12.82 7.80 -21.54
C ASP A 89 13.75 7.26 -22.65
N THR A 90 15.07 7.36 -22.46
CA THR A 90 16.05 6.81 -23.43
C THR A 90 15.93 5.29 -23.48
N THR A 91 15.66 4.71 -24.64
CA THR A 91 15.46 3.27 -24.81
C THR A 91 16.69 2.56 -25.39
N VAL A 92 16.92 1.33 -24.93
CA VAL A 92 17.92 0.41 -25.46
C VAL A 92 17.26 -0.96 -25.59
N SER A 93 17.25 -1.52 -26.80
CA SER A 93 16.78 -2.88 -27.03
C SER A 93 17.76 -3.88 -26.44
N LEU A 94 17.26 -4.85 -25.67
CA LEU A 94 18.10 -5.94 -25.18
C LEU A 94 18.27 -7.00 -26.27
N PRO A 95 19.45 -7.61 -26.39
CA PRO A 95 19.72 -8.64 -27.39
C PRO A 95 18.80 -9.86 -27.24
N SER A 96 18.74 -10.64 -28.32
CA SER A 96 18.03 -11.93 -28.36
C SER A 96 16.55 -11.84 -27.99
N GLY A 97 15.92 -10.68 -28.20
CA GLY A 97 14.52 -10.44 -27.90
C GLY A 97 14.19 -10.45 -26.40
N LEU A 98 15.19 -10.31 -25.52
CA LEU A 98 15.00 -10.34 -24.07
C LEU A 98 14.10 -9.22 -23.54
N GLY A 99 13.94 -8.13 -24.29
CA GLY A 99 13.03 -7.06 -23.96
C GLY A 99 13.61 -5.68 -24.25
N THR A 100 13.09 -4.67 -23.56
CA THR A 100 13.51 -3.28 -23.72
C THR A 100 13.94 -2.70 -22.38
N LEU A 101 15.10 -2.07 -22.36
CA LEU A 101 15.58 -1.25 -21.26
C LEU A 101 15.24 0.22 -21.55
N THR A 102 14.69 0.92 -20.57
CA THR A 102 14.40 2.35 -20.61
C THR A 102 15.15 3.03 -19.46
N LEU A 103 16.05 3.94 -19.79
CA LEU A 103 16.78 4.76 -18.85
C LEU A 103 16.02 6.06 -18.57
N ASN A 104 16.17 6.55 -17.34
CA ASN A 104 15.53 7.78 -16.90
C ASN A 104 14.03 7.78 -17.25
N ALA A 105 13.35 6.68 -16.93
CA ALA A 105 11.95 6.51 -17.25
C ALA A 105 11.13 7.41 -16.32
N GLN A 106 10.42 8.40 -16.88
CA GLN A 106 9.69 9.39 -16.10
C GLN A 106 8.20 9.33 -16.37
N ALA A 107 7.42 9.13 -15.31
CA ALA A 107 5.97 9.18 -15.38
C ALA A 107 5.46 10.28 -14.44
N THR A 108 4.77 11.26 -15.02
CA THR A 108 4.06 12.30 -14.27
C THR A 108 2.57 11.98 -14.23
N SER A 109 1.89 12.38 -13.16
CA SER A 109 0.44 12.29 -13.05
C SER A 109 -0.05 13.44 -12.18
N SER A 110 -1.07 14.15 -12.65
CA SER A 110 -1.86 15.06 -11.83
C SER A 110 -3.27 14.52 -11.71
N THR A 111 -3.73 14.25 -10.49
CA THR A 111 -5.10 13.77 -10.26
C THR A 111 -5.59 14.29 -8.90
N TYR A 112 -6.73 14.98 -8.89
CA TYR A 112 -7.33 15.56 -7.67
C TYR A 112 -6.38 16.50 -6.92
N GLY A 113 -5.57 17.32 -7.60
CA GLY A 113 -4.56 18.18 -6.94
C GLY A 113 -3.35 17.41 -6.40
N TYR A 114 -3.20 16.12 -6.73
CA TYR A 114 -2.01 15.32 -6.47
C TYR A 114 -1.05 15.38 -7.65
N HIS A 115 0.03 16.13 -7.51
CA HIS A 115 1.06 16.34 -8.53
C HIS A 115 2.23 15.41 -8.26
N LYS A 116 2.35 14.32 -9.01
CA LYS A 116 3.32 13.26 -8.76
C LYS A 116 4.22 13.04 -9.96
N ILE A 117 5.48 12.74 -9.67
CA ILE A 117 6.43 12.15 -10.60
C ILE A 117 7.05 10.90 -10.02
N VAL A 118 7.22 9.90 -10.87
CA VAL A 118 8.03 8.72 -10.64
C VAL A 118 9.18 8.73 -11.63
N VAL A 119 10.38 8.48 -11.11
CA VAL A 119 11.59 8.32 -11.90
C VAL A 119 12.17 6.94 -11.60
N LYS A 120 12.35 6.14 -12.64
CA LYS A 120 13.07 4.87 -12.58
C LYS A 120 14.38 5.06 -13.33
N ALA A 121 15.51 4.89 -12.66
CA ALA A 121 16.82 5.04 -13.30
C ALA A 121 16.98 4.05 -14.45
N ILE A 122 16.62 2.79 -14.20
CA ILE A 122 16.56 1.71 -15.18
C ILE A 122 15.19 1.03 -15.04
N LYS A 123 14.41 0.99 -16.12
CA LYS A 123 13.21 0.15 -16.25
C LYS A 123 13.50 -0.91 -17.32
N ILE A 124 13.23 -2.18 -17.04
CA ILE A 124 13.35 -3.26 -18.03
C ILE A 124 11.98 -3.91 -18.17
N ALA A 125 11.42 -3.84 -19.38
CA ALA A 125 10.29 -4.65 -19.78
C ALA A 125 10.85 -5.96 -20.35
N LEU A 126 10.88 -7.01 -19.54
CA LEU A 126 11.42 -8.32 -19.92
C LEU A 126 10.36 -9.17 -20.61
N ASN A 127 10.75 -9.73 -21.74
CA ASN A 127 10.03 -10.84 -22.35
C ASN A 127 10.38 -12.14 -21.62
N LYS A 128 9.45 -13.09 -21.63
CA LYS A 128 9.71 -14.45 -21.15
C LYS A 128 10.93 -15.04 -21.87
N SER A 129 11.92 -15.47 -21.10
CA SER A 129 13.15 -16.07 -21.62
C SER A 129 13.33 -17.47 -21.06
N LYS A 130 13.27 -18.48 -21.94
CA LYS A 130 13.58 -19.87 -21.57
C LYS A 130 15.07 -20.04 -21.26
N ALA A 131 15.94 -19.36 -22.01
CA ALA A 131 17.39 -19.45 -21.84
C ALA A 131 17.87 -18.96 -20.46
N LEU A 132 17.21 -17.93 -19.91
CA LEU A 132 17.53 -17.38 -18.58
C LEU A 132 16.60 -17.88 -17.47
N SER A 133 15.64 -18.76 -17.80
CA SER A 133 14.58 -19.19 -16.87
C SER A 133 13.82 -18.01 -16.22
N LEU A 134 13.61 -16.92 -16.97
CA LEU A 134 12.93 -15.72 -16.50
C LEU A 134 11.49 -15.63 -17.05
N PRO A 135 10.49 -15.30 -16.21
CA PRO A 135 9.16 -14.94 -16.68
C PRO A 135 9.16 -13.56 -17.35
N SER A 136 8.07 -13.21 -18.03
CA SER A 136 7.84 -11.81 -18.40
C SER A 136 7.69 -10.98 -17.12
N ALA A 137 8.38 -9.84 -17.04
CA ALA A 137 8.40 -9.01 -15.84
C ALA A 137 8.74 -7.56 -16.15
N ASP A 138 8.25 -6.65 -15.32
CA ASP A 138 8.74 -5.27 -15.25
C ASP A 138 9.74 -5.14 -14.09
N VAL A 139 10.99 -4.84 -14.42
CA VAL A 139 12.05 -4.61 -13.43
C VAL A 139 12.33 -3.12 -13.35
N ALA A 140 12.50 -2.58 -12.15
CA ALA A 140 12.89 -1.19 -11.94
C ALA A 140 14.02 -1.09 -10.92
N VAL A 141 15.08 -0.37 -11.27
CA VAL A 141 16.23 -0.08 -10.39
C VAL A 141 16.39 1.43 -10.27
N GLY A 142 16.74 1.90 -9.06
CA GLY A 142 16.79 3.33 -8.74
C GLY A 142 15.40 3.98 -8.85
N TYR A 143 14.50 3.66 -7.92
CA TYR A 143 13.13 4.19 -7.91
C TYR A 143 13.04 5.43 -7.00
N ALA A 144 12.72 6.58 -7.57
CA ALA A 144 12.41 7.81 -6.84
C ALA A 144 10.99 8.26 -7.17
N ALA A 145 10.21 8.63 -6.15
CA ALA A 145 8.90 9.22 -6.35
C ALA A 145 8.76 10.46 -5.48
N ALA A 146 8.34 11.57 -6.08
CA ALA A 146 8.04 12.81 -5.39
C ALA A 146 6.64 13.25 -5.75
N ALA A 147 5.93 13.83 -4.78
CA ALA A 147 4.62 14.37 -5.03
C ALA A 147 4.31 15.55 -4.11
N LEU A 148 3.55 16.49 -4.64
CA LEU A 148 2.88 17.53 -3.88
C LEU A 148 1.37 17.31 -3.93
N HIS A 149 0.71 17.78 -2.89
CA HIS A 149 -0.74 17.80 -2.79
C HIS A 149 -1.18 19.24 -2.53
N GLU A 150 -2.26 19.65 -3.16
CA GLU A 150 -2.99 20.89 -2.88
C GLU A 150 -4.23 20.62 -2.02
N PRO A 151 -4.10 20.41 -0.69
CA PRO A 151 -5.29 20.36 0.14
C PRO A 151 -5.96 21.73 0.15
N VAL A 152 -7.27 21.75 -0.11
CA VAL A 152 -8.11 22.95 0.00
C VAL A 152 -8.30 23.33 1.46
N HIS A 153 -8.31 22.35 2.37
CA HIS A 153 -8.47 22.58 3.80
C HIS A 153 -7.60 21.66 4.66
N ALA A 154 -7.71 20.34 4.48
CA ALA A 154 -6.92 19.35 5.22
C ALA A 154 -6.72 18.09 4.37
N ARG A 155 -5.86 17.16 4.80
CA ARG A 155 -5.56 15.95 4.03
C ARG A 155 -6.38 14.75 4.51
N PRO A 156 -7.32 14.23 3.69
CA PRO A 156 -7.99 12.98 4.02
C PRO A 156 -7.05 11.78 3.78
N TYR A 157 -7.21 10.73 4.59
CA TYR A 157 -6.55 9.45 4.37
C TYR A 157 -7.39 8.30 4.91
N GLY A 158 -7.09 7.09 4.45
CA GLY A 158 -7.80 5.90 4.90
C GLY A 158 -7.42 4.66 4.12
N SER A 159 -7.78 3.50 4.65
CA SER A 159 -7.62 2.21 3.98
C SER A 159 -8.67 1.22 4.46
N ALA A 160 -8.95 0.20 3.65
CA ALA A 160 -9.80 -0.92 4.03
C ALA A 160 -9.23 -2.23 3.48
N TYR A 161 -9.48 -3.33 4.16
CA TYR A 161 -9.12 -4.69 3.72
C TYR A 161 -10.06 -5.73 4.31
N ALA A 162 -10.13 -6.91 3.69
CA ALA A 162 -10.96 -8.01 4.18
C ALA A 162 -10.29 -8.82 5.27
N THR A 163 -9.06 -9.30 5.05
CA THR A 163 -8.37 -10.12 6.05
C THR A 163 -6.92 -9.71 6.17
N ARG A 164 -6.38 -9.88 7.38
CA ARG A 164 -4.96 -9.75 7.66
C ARG A 164 -4.58 -10.67 8.81
N ILE A 165 -3.48 -11.38 8.66
CA ILE A 165 -2.87 -12.20 9.72
C ILE A 165 -1.54 -11.55 10.10
N SER A 166 -1.32 -11.38 11.39
CA SER A 166 -0.04 -10.95 11.95
C SER A 166 0.44 -12.03 12.92
N ALA A 167 1.49 -12.75 12.57
CA ALA A 167 2.14 -13.70 13.47
C ALA A 167 2.91 -12.96 14.57
N ALA A 168 2.90 -13.53 15.78
CA ALA A 168 3.53 -12.92 16.96
C ALA A 168 5.04 -12.68 16.82
N ASP A 169 5.72 -13.52 16.04
CA ASP A 169 7.18 -13.46 15.82
C ASP A 169 7.57 -12.62 14.59
N GLY A 170 6.59 -11.96 13.94
CA GLY A 170 6.81 -11.17 12.73
C GLY A 170 7.17 -11.99 11.48
N THR A 171 7.29 -13.31 11.59
CA THR A 171 7.71 -14.20 10.48
C THR A 171 6.68 -14.24 9.35
N VAL A 172 5.40 -14.03 9.68
CA VAL A 172 4.31 -13.96 8.71
C VAL A 172 3.40 -12.78 9.04
N THR A 173 3.51 -11.71 8.25
CA THR A 173 2.47 -10.69 8.15
C THR A 173 1.86 -10.80 6.77
N SER A 174 0.61 -11.28 6.67
CA SER A 174 -0.07 -11.23 5.38
C SER A 174 -0.37 -9.77 5.03
N SER A 175 -0.27 -9.42 3.74
CA SER A 175 -0.89 -8.18 3.27
C SER A 175 -2.41 -8.25 3.43
N GLY A 176 -3.05 -7.08 3.50
CA GLY A 176 -4.50 -7.00 3.52
C GLY A 176 -5.10 -7.52 2.22
N THR A 177 -6.06 -8.44 2.28
CA THR A 177 -6.70 -8.99 1.09
C THR A 177 -7.79 -8.06 0.58
N ALA A 178 -7.95 -7.97 -0.76
CA ALA A 178 -8.83 -7.00 -1.40
C ALA A 178 -8.65 -5.58 -0.81
N SER A 179 -7.39 -5.21 -0.56
CA SER A 179 -7.08 -3.94 0.08
C SER A 179 -7.35 -2.77 -0.87
N MET A 180 -7.81 -1.67 -0.29
CA MET A 180 -7.88 -0.37 -0.93
C MET A 180 -7.30 0.68 0.02
N THR A 181 -6.75 1.75 -0.56
CA THR A 181 -6.23 2.90 0.16
C THR A 181 -6.72 4.15 -0.54
N LEU A 182 -7.13 5.16 0.23
CA LEU A 182 -7.48 6.47 -0.33
C LEU A 182 -6.22 7.11 -0.94
N PRO A 183 -6.33 7.73 -2.12
CA PRO A 183 -5.23 8.52 -2.66
C PRO A 183 -4.84 9.64 -1.68
N CYS A 184 -3.58 10.06 -1.73
CA CYS A 184 -3.05 11.08 -0.81
C CYS A 184 -3.77 12.43 -0.90
N ALA A 185 -4.35 12.74 -2.07
CA ALA A 185 -5.16 13.93 -2.30
C ALA A 185 -6.66 13.72 -2.10
N GLY A 186 -7.03 12.56 -1.57
CA GLY A 186 -8.39 12.11 -1.57
C GLY A 186 -8.91 11.70 -2.95
N SER A 187 -10.21 11.49 -3.04
CA SER A 187 -10.87 10.97 -4.24
C SER A 187 -11.90 11.92 -4.84
N ASP A 188 -11.97 13.15 -4.34
CA ASP A 188 -12.92 14.19 -4.80
C ASP A 188 -14.37 13.65 -4.91
N GLY A 189 -14.82 12.99 -3.84
CA GLY A 189 -16.14 12.37 -3.77
C GLY A 189 -16.32 11.07 -4.57
N ARG A 190 -15.35 10.68 -5.41
CA ARG A 190 -15.42 9.42 -6.18
C ARG A 190 -15.10 8.22 -5.30
N THR A 191 -15.73 7.10 -5.60
CA THR A 191 -15.51 5.84 -4.87
C THR A 191 -14.33 5.09 -5.47
N VAL A 192 -13.30 4.86 -4.67
CA VAL A 192 -12.22 3.90 -4.96
C VAL A 192 -12.66 2.54 -4.42
N LYS A 193 -12.47 1.47 -5.20
CA LYS A 193 -12.98 0.13 -4.85
C LYS A 193 -11.98 -0.97 -5.19
N ASN A 194 -11.96 -2.02 -4.38
CA ASN A 194 -11.37 -3.31 -4.73
C ASN A 194 -12.34 -4.44 -4.33
N SER A 195 -12.32 -5.56 -5.05
CA SER A 195 -13.19 -6.70 -4.74
C SER A 195 -12.58 -8.03 -5.16
N THR A 196 -12.94 -9.10 -4.46
CA THR A 196 -12.60 -10.48 -4.81
C THR A 196 -13.76 -11.40 -4.45
N ALA A 197 -13.94 -12.48 -5.20
CA ALA A 197 -15.03 -13.42 -4.99
C ALA A 197 -14.86 -14.26 -3.71
N ALA A 198 -13.61 -14.51 -3.31
CA ALA A 198 -13.28 -15.19 -2.08
C ALA A 198 -11.86 -14.86 -1.63
N VAL A 199 -11.61 -15.05 -0.34
CA VAL A 199 -10.29 -14.93 0.27
C VAL A 199 -10.04 -16.14 1.16
N LYS A 200 -8.85 -16.73 1.04
CA LYS A 200 -8.31 -17.67 2.02
C LYS A 200 -7.01 -17.12 2.58
N ALA A 201 -6.99 -16.83 3.88
CA ALA A 201 -5.80 -16.41 4.61
C ALA A 201 -5.24 -17.64 5.36
N GLY A 202 -4.52 -18.49 4.61
CA GLY A 202 -4.00 -19.76 5.11
C GLY A 202 -5.09 -20.68 5.67
N LYS A 203 -4.78 -21.43 6.73
CA LYS A 203 -5.74 -22.28 7.48
C LYS A 203 -6.51 -21.50 8.56
N ALA A 204 -6.16 -20.24 8.79
CA ALA A 204 -6.66 -19.48 9.93
C ALA A 204 -7.96 -18.75 9.63
N ALA A 205 -8.19 -18.29 8.39
CA ALA A 205 -9.43 -17.64 8.00
C ALA A 205 -9.80 -17.85 6.53
N SER A 206 -11.09 -17.95 6.26
CA SER A 206 -11.68 -17.90 4.92
C SER A 206 -12.85 -16.94 4.91
N VAL A 207 -12.98 -16.16 3.84
CA VAL A 207 -14.07 -15.22 3.62
C VAL A 207 -14.63 -15.42 2.22
N GLY A 208 -15.95 -15.35 2.07
CA GLY A 208 -16.63 -15.28 0.79
C GLY A 208 -16.40 -13.94 0.08
N ALA A 209 -17.36 -13.50 -0.72
CA ALA A 209 -17.23 -12.29 -1.53
C ALA A 209 -16.89 -11.06 -0.68
N VAL A 210 -15.94 -10.26 -1.17
CA VAL A 210 -15.46 -9.05 -0.52
C VAL A 210 -15.57 -7.88 -1.49
N ALA A 211 -16.03 -6.75 -0.96
CA ALA A 211 -15.82 -5.44 -1.56
C ALA A 211 -15.28 -4.47 -0.50
N THR A 212 -14.18 -3.79 -0.81
CA THR A 212 -13.69 -2.65 -0.03
C THR A 212 -13.88 -1.38 -0.82
N THR A 213 -14.24 -0.30 -0.14
CA THR A 213 -14.43 1.00 -0.77
C THR A 213 -13.85 2.12 0.08
N GLY A 214 -13.57 3.23 -0.56
CA GLY A 214 -13.27 4.47 0.12
C GLY A 214 -13.59 5.67 -0.75
N THR A 215 -14.04 6.72 -0.07
CA THR A 215 -14.40 8.00 -0.66
C THR A 215 -13.89 9.09 0.26
N SER A 216 -13.38 10.18 -0.30
CA SER A 216 -13.02 11.35 0.47
C SER A 216 -13.23 12.63 -0.33
N THR A 217 -13.44 13.71 0.40
CA THR A 217 -13.65 15.04 -0.15
C THR A 217 -12.80 16.00 0.65
N ASP A 218 -12.16 16.96 -0.02
CA ASP A 218 -11.46 18.06 0.61
C ASP A 218 -11.88 19.37 -0.05
N THR A 219 -12.59 20.20 0.69
CA THR A 219 -13.11 21.50 0.25
C THR A 219 -12.86 22.52 1.34
N ALA A 220 -12.97 23.80 1.02
CA ALA A 220 -12.81 24.88 2.00
C ALA A 220 -13.79 24.77 3.18
N ALA A 221 -14.93 24.07 3.02
CA ALA A 221 -15.93 23.91 4.08
C ALA A 221 -15.77 22.60 4.88
N LEU A 222 -15.15 21.57 4.31
CA LEU A 222 -15.10 20.23 4.88
C LEU A 222 -14.00 19.38 4.24
N THR A 223 -13.23 18.71 5.09
CA THR A 223 -12.46 17.53 4.71
C THR A 223 -13.10 16.29 5.32
N SER A 224 -13.27 15.23 4.53
CA SER A 224 -13.81 13.96 5.03
C SER A 224 -13.19 12.76 4.33
N ALA A 225 -13.08 11.66 5.05
CA ALA A 225 -12.67 10.36 4.55
C ALA A 225 -13.65 9.31 5.08
N THR A 226 -14.15 8.45 4.20
CA THR A 226 -14.96 7.30 4.55
C THR A 226 -14.38 6.07 3.87
N THR A 227 -14.13 5.03 4.65
CA THR A 227 -13.72 3.72 4.13
C THR A 227 -14.66 2.64 4.63
N SER A 228 -14.82 1.58 3.85
CA SER A 228 -15.64 0.44 4.25
C SER A 228 -15.14 -0.87 3.69
N ALA A 229 -15.45 -1.96 4.38
CA ALA A 229 -15.30 -3.31 3.86
C ALA A 229 -16.61 -4.08 4.10
N LYS A 230 -17.18 -4.65 3.03
CA LYS A 230 -18.33 -5.53 3.05
C LYS A 230 -17.87 -6.94 2.66
N LEU A 231 -18.13 -7.89 3.54
CA LEU A 231 -17.71 -9.27 3.45
C LEU A 231 -18.94 -10.15 3.56
N GLY A 232 -19.02 -11.17 2.71
CA GLY A 232 -19.94 -12.29 2.89
C GLY A 232 -19.49 -13.20 4.04
N ALA A 233 -19.93 -14.45 4.00
CA ALA A 233 -19.67 -15.42 5.07
C ALA A 233 -18.17 -15.55 5.36
N ALA A 234 -17.80 -15.52 6.63
CA ALA A 234 -16.43 -15.74 7.07
C ALA A 234 -16.35 -16.84 8.13
N SER A 235 -15.22 -17.53 8.14
CA SER A 235 -14.91 -18.63 9.03
C SER A 235 -13.48 -18.47 9.51
N LEU A 236 -13.26 -18.53 10.83
CA LEU A 236 -11.94 -18.54 11.45
C LEU A 236 -11.70 -19.87 12.16
N LEU A 237 -10.43 -20.28 12.22
CA LEU A 237 -9.96 -21.48 12.91
C LEU A 237 -10.79 -22.73 12.55
N ASN A 238 -10.85 -23.05 11.25
CA ASN A 238 -11.61 -24.18 10.70
C ASN A 238 -13.10 -24.20 11.07
N GLY A 239 -13.72 -23.02 11.19
CA GLY A 239 -15.16 -22.91 11.46
C GLY A 239 -15.54 -22.90 12.92
N LEU A 240 -14.55 -22.81 13.83
CA LEU A 240 -14.83 -22.54 15.24
C LEU A 240 -15.58 -21.22 15.42
N ILE A 241 -15.23 -20.20 14.63
CA ILE A 241 -15.94 -18.91 14.62
C ILE A 241 -16.49 -18.73 13.21
N LYS A 242 -17.80 -18.54 13.07
CA LYS A 242 -18.45 -18.23 11.79
C LYS A 242 -19.29 -16.98 11.90
N VAL A 243 -19.46 -16.30 10.77
CA VAL A 243 -20.26 -15.09 10.63
C VAL A 243 -20.82 -15.06 9.21
N ASP A 244 -22.07 -14.64 9.04
CA ASP A 244 -22.74 -14.67 7.74
C ASP A 244 -22.37 -13.46 6.88
N ALA A 245 -22.22 -12.30 7.53
CA ALA A 245 -21.80 -11.07 6.88
C ALA A 245 -21.14 -10.10 7.86
N ILE A 246 -20.15 -9.38 7.36
CA ILE A 246 -19.53 -8.25 8.06
C ILE A 246 -19.60 -7.03 7.14
N THR A 247 -20.06 -5.91 7.68
CA THR A 247 -19.84 -4.59 7.10
C THR A 247 -19.09 -3.78 8.15
N VAL A 248 -17.93 -3.26 7.83
CA VAL A 248 -17.22 -2.26 8.64
C VAL A 248 -17.19 -0.95 7.91
N LYS A 249 -17.43 0.14 8.63
CA LYS A 249 -17.39 1.50 8.08
C LYS A 249 -16.65 2.41 9.05
N ALA A 250 -15.72 3.18 8.53
CA ALA A 250 -14.96 4.18 9.26
C ALA A 250 -15.13 5.52 8.54
N THR A 251 -15.52 6.55 9.27
CA THR A 251 -15.64 7.91 8.74
C THR A 251 -14.90 8.87 9.65
N SER A 252 -14.10 9.76 9.07
CA SER A 252 -13.51 10.92 9.73
C SER A 252 -13.85 12.18 8.96
N SER A 253 -14.12 13.28 9.65
CA SER A 253 -14.40 14.56 9.03
C SER A 253 -13.94 15.74 9.88
N GLN A 254 -13.64 16.85 9.23
CA GLN A 254 -13.19 18.08 9.88
C GLN A 254 -13.70 19.31 9.12
N LYS A 255 -14.36 20.21 9.83
CA LYS A 255 -14.67 21.57 9.35
C LYS A 255 -13.52 22.53 9.74
N PRO A 256 -13.32 23.64 9.03
CA PRO A 256 -12.36 24.68 9.42
C PRO A 256 -12.50 25.09 10.88
N GLY A 257 -11.38 25.12 11.60
CA GLY A 257 -11.32 25.47 13.02
C GLY A 257 -11.94 24.46 13.99
N ALA A 258 -12.54 23.37 13.50
CA ALA A 258 -13.15 22.34 14.34
C ALA A 258 -12.20 21.17 14.61
N LYS A 259 -12.47 20.43 15.69
CA LYS A 259 -11.83 19.13 15.96
C LYS A 259 -12.31 18.10 14.94
N VAL A 260 -11.47 17.10 14.67
CA VAL A 260 -11.86 15.95 13.84
C VAL A 260 -12.98 15.19 14.53
N SER A 261 -14.05 14.91 13.79
CA SER A 261 -15.13 14.01 14.17
C SER A 261 -14.88 12.63 13.56
N THR A 262 -15.20 11.57 14.30
CA THR A 262 -15.03 10.19 13.85
C THR A 262 -16.30 9.38 14.10
N SER A 263 -16.61 8.44 13.21
CA SER A 263 -17.79 7.57 13.33
C SER A 263 -17.52 6.18 12.78
N SER A 264 -18.05 5.16 13.45
CA SER A 264 -18.15 3.79 12.95
C SER A 264 -19.58 3.39 12.54
N SER A 265 -20.48 4.37 12.45
CA SER A 265 -21.90 4.16 12.11
C SER A 265 -22.03 3.46 10.75
N GLY A 266 -22.88 2.44 10.70
CA GLY A 266 -23.01 1.55 9.54
C GLY A 266 -22.21 0.25 9.65
N THR A 267 -21.39 0.09 10.69
CA THR A 267 -20.77 -1.21 11.00
C THR A 267 -21.82 -2.21 11.49
N LYS A 268 -21.86 -3.40 10.86
CA LYS A 268 -22.84 -4.47 11.10
C LYS A 268 -22.16 -5.83 11.02
N ILE A 269 -22.52 -6.73 11.94
CA ILE A 269 -22.00 -8.10 12.01
C ILE A 269 -23.21 -9.00 12.23
N ALA A 270 -23.43 -9.95 11.31
CA ALA A 270 -24.62 -10.80 11.29
C ALA A 270 -24.24 -12.28 11.42
N GLY A 271 -25.04 -13.04 12.17
CA GLY A 271 -24.89 -14.49 12.24
C GLY A 271 -23.63 -14.99 12.94
N LEU A 272 -23.11 -14.25 13.93
CA LEU A 272 -21.93 -14.69 14.67
C LEU A 272 -22.25 -15.98 15.45
N THR A 273 -21.50 -17.04 15.16
CA THR A 273 -21.52 -18.29 15.92
C THR A 273 -20.11 -18.64 16.39
N ILE A 274 -20.02 -19.19 17.61
CA ILE A 274 -18.78 -19.68 18.21
C ILE A 274 -19.04 -21.11 18.69
N ASN A 275 -18.26 -22.05 18.19
CA ASN A 275 -18.42 -23.49 18.45
C ASN A 275 -19.85 -23.97 18.20
N GLY A 276 -20.44 -23.55 17.07
CA GLY A 276 -21.81 -23.88 16.68
C GLY A 276 -22.92 -23.15 17.45
N LYS A 277 -22.59 -22.37 18.49
CA LYS A 277 -23.58 -21.62 19.28
C LYS A 277 -23.70 -20.19 18.79
N SER A 278 -24.92 -19.71 18.60
CA SER A 278 -25.19 -18.31 18.24
C SER A 278 -24.74 -17.37 19.36
N VAL A 279 -24.07 -16.29 19.00
CA VAL A 279 -23.59 -15.26 19.92
C VAL A 279 -24.25 -13.93 19.59
N LYS A 280 -24.93 -13.34 20.57
CA LYS A 280 -25.56 -12.03 20.41
C LYS A 280 -24.50 -10.94 20.24
N VAL A 281 -24.52 -10.29 19.08
CA VAL A 281 -23.73 -9.08 18.84
C VAL A 281 -24.51 -7.89 19.38
N SER A 282 -23.89 -7.15 20.31
CA SER A 282 -24.51 -6.01 21.00
C SER A 282 -24.73 -4.79 20.10
N GLY A 283 -24.10 -4.75 18.92
CA GLY A 283 -24.03 -3.60 18.03
C GLY A 283 -23.11 -2.47 18.54
N ARG A 284 -22.81 -2.44 19.85
CA ARG A 284 -21.87 -1.51 20.47
C ARG A 284 -20.43 -1.83 20.06
N ALA A 285 -19.61 -0.79 20.01
CA ALA A 285 -18.19 -0.95 19.75
C ALA A 285 -17.49 -1.69 20.90
N ASN A 286 -16.38 -2.36 20.57
CA ASN A 286 -15.47 -3.02 21.52
C ASN A 286 -16.10 -4.15 22.34
N GLN A 287 -17.06 -4.89 21.79
CA GLN A 287 -17.56 -6.09 22.44
C GLN A 287 -16.44 -7.15 22.51
N LYS A 288 -16.09 -7.56 23.73
CA LYS A 288 -15.07 -8.56 24.01
C LYS A 288 -15.72 -9.91 24.32
N ILE A 289 -15.24 -10.96 23.67
CA ILE A 289 -15.68 -12.35 23.91
C ILE A 289 -14.45 -13.20 24.16
N ASN A 290 -14.38 -13.84 25.33
CA ASN A 290 -13.33 -14.80 25.63
C ASN A 290 -13.72 -16.17 25.08
N ILE A 291 -12.87 -16.74 24.23
CA ILE A 291 -13.06 -18.08 23.66
C ILE A 291 -12.14 -19.03 24.42
N ALA A 292 -12.74 -19.90 25.22
CA ALA A 292 -12.04 -20.83 26.09
C ALA A 292 -10.99 -21.62 25.31
N GLY A 293 -9.75 -21.63 25.81
CA GLY A 293 -8.63 -22.35 25.21
C GLY A 293 -8.06 -21.74 23.92
N ILE A 294 -8.57 -20.61 23.43
CA ILE A 294 -8.14 -19.99 22.17
C ILE A 294 -7.60 -18.58 22.37
N GLY A 295 -8.42 -17.67 22.89
CA GLY A 295 -8.04 -16.27 22.99
C GLY A 295 -9.21 -15.31 23.14
N THR A 296 -9.00 -14.06 22.75
CA THR A 296 -9.99 -13.00 22.84
C THR A 296 -10.47 -12.60 21.45
N LEU A 297 -11.76 -12.69 21.21
CA LEU A 297 -12.42 -12.15 20.04
C LEU A 297 -13.00 -10.77 20.37
N TRP A 298 -12.55 -9.76 19.64
CA TRP A 298 -13.16 -8.45 19.61
C TRP A 298 -14.15 -8.36 18.45
N VAL A 299 -15.35 -7.91 18.75
CA VAL A 299 -16.44 -7.70 17.79
C VAL A 299 -16.71 -6.20 17.72
N HIS A 300 -16.72 -5.65 16.50
CA HIS A 300 -16.85 -4.21 16.25
C HIS A 300 -15.82 -3.40 17.06
N LYS A 301 -14.54 -3.78 17.01
CA LYS A 301 -13.48 -3.04 17.72
C LYS A 301 -13.29 -1.68 17.06
N THR A 302 -13.25 -0.62 17.86
CA THR A 302 -12.92 0.72 17.39
C THR A 302 -11.73 1.26 18.17
N VAL A 303 -10.78 1.86 17.44
CA VAL A 303 -9.63 2.57 18.01
C VAL A 303 -9.65 3.97 17.43
N THR A 304 -9.82 4.97 18.28
CA THR A 304 -9.87 6.38 17.87
C THR A 304 -8.67 7.14 18.40
N THR A 305 -8.18 8.10 17.62
CA THR A 305 -7.24 9.13 18.05
C THR A 305 -7.85 10.50 17.76
N SER A 306 -7.12 11.58 18.04
CA SER A 306 -7.53 12.94 17.70
C SER A 306 -7.69 13.20 16.20
N ARG A 307 -7.20 12.31 15.33
CA ARG A 307 -7.16 12.51 13.86
C ARG A 307 -7.69 11.35 13.04
N GLN A 308 -7.99 10.19 13.65
CA GLN A 308 -8.42 9.01 12.91
C GLN A 308 -9.29 8.07 13.73
N ILE A 309 -9.99 7.19 13.03
CA ILE A 309 -10.65 6.01 13.56
C ILE A 309 -10.24 4.77 12.76
N GLN A 310 -10.00 3.69 13.48
CA GLN A 310 -9.86 2.35 12.95
C GLN A 310 -11.02 1.50 13.44
N VAL A 311 -11.63 0.72 12.55
CA VAL A 311 -12.77 -0.15 12.82
C VAL A 311 -12.43 -1.55 12.35
N TYR A 312 -12.51 -2.51 13.25
CA TYR A 312 -12.30 -3.93 13.00
C TYR A 312 -13.63 -4.66 13.20
N GLY A 313 -14.02 -5.47 12.21
CA GLY A 313 -15.25 -6.25 12.27
C GLY A 313 -15.09 -7.33 13.32
N LEU A 314 -14.14 -8.22 13.06
CA LEU A 314 -13.64 -9.20 14.02
C LEU A 314 -12.12 -9.07 14.14
N GLN A 315 -11.61 -9.03 15.37
CA GLN A 315 -10.18 -9.19 15.64
C GLN A 315 -10.01 -10.28 16.70
N LEU A 316 -9.35 -11.38 16.32
CA LEU A 316 -9.01 -12.47 17.22
C LEU A 316 -7.55 -12.35 17.64
N ASP A 317 -7.33 -12.12 18.93
CA ASP A 317 -6.01 -12.16 19.54
C ASP A 317 -5.82 -13.56 20.17
N LEU A 318 -4.88 -14.34 19.66
CA LEU A 318 -4.63 -15.70 20.11
C LEU A 318 -3.82 -15.71 21.41
N LEU A 319 -4.34 -16.36 22.45
CA LEU A 319 -3.61 -16.60 23.70
C LEU A 319 -2.89 -17.95 23.70
N LYS A 320 -3.27 -18.86 22.78
CA LYS A 320 -2.63 -20.15 22.57
C LYS A 320 -2.41 -20.39 21.07
N ALA A 321 -1.43 -21.22 20.74
CA ALA A 321 -1.19 -21.60 19.34
C ALA A 321 -2.40 -22.34 18.76
N SER A 322 -2.79 -22.01 17.54
CA SER A 322 -3.93 -22.64 16.85
C SER A 322 -3.82 -22.46 15.33
N SER A 323 -4.24 -23.48 14.57
CA SER A 323 -4.31 -23.44 13.10
C SER A 323 -3.00 -23.01 12.42
N GLY A 324 -1.85 -23.39 12.99
CA GLY A 324 -0.52 -23.02 12.49
C GLY A 324 -0.05 -21.62 12.89
N LEU A 325 -0.82 -20.89 13.70
CA LEU A 325 -0.44 -19.60 14.27
C LEU A 325 0.04 -19.78 15.71
N LYS A 326 1.05 -19.00 16.10
CA LYS A 326 1.60 -18.98 17.47
C LYS A 326 0.70 -18.17 18.41
N ALA A 327 0.83 -18.41 19.72
CA ALA A 327 0.27 -17.50 20.73
C ALA A 327 0.81 -16.07 20.51
N GLY A 328 -0.04 -15.07 20.74
CA GLY A 328 0.24 -13.66 20.44
C GLY A 328 -0.09 -13.23 19.00
N SER A 329 -0.46 -14.16 18.11
CA SER A 329 -0.84 -13.81 16.74
C SER A 329 -2.23 -13.16 16.70
N THR A 330 -2.44 -12.25 15.77
CA THR A 330 -3.73 -11.59 15.54
C THR A 330 -4.29 -11.95 14.18
N VAL A 331 -5.58 -12.27 14.12
CA VAL A 331 -6.35 -12.45 12.90
C VAL A 331 -7.45 -11.39 12.81
N THR A 332 -7.39 -10.57 11.77
CA THR A 332 -8.39 -9.53 11.51
C THR A 332 -9.27 -9.94 10.34
N VAL A 333 -10.59 -9.81 10.51
CA VAL A 333 -11.61 -10.00 9.47
C VAL A 333 -12.51 -8.77 9.41
N GLY A 334 -12.45 -8.05 8.30
CA GLY A 334 -13.06 -6.75 8.06
C GLY A 334 -12.29 -5.63 8.76
N TYR A 335 -11.67 -4.75 7.99
CA TYR A 335 -11.03 -3.54 8.50
C TYR A 335 -11.40 -2.32 7.65
N ALA A 336 -11.64 -1.21 8.32
CA ALA A 336 -11.75 0.13 7.74
C ALA A 336 -11.06 1.15 8.65
N GLY A 337 -10.19 1.98 8.08
CA GLY A 337 -9.56 3.10 8.76
C GLY A 337 -9.77 4.39 7.97
N ALA A 338 -10.06 5.48 8.67
CA ALA A 338 -10.25 6.81 8.10
C ALA A 338 -9.62 7.86 9.01
N GLY A 339 -9.11 8.94 8.42
CA GLY A 339 -8.54 10.06 9.15
C GLY A 339 -8.43 11.34 8.33
N VAL A 340 -8.17 12.44 9.04
CA VAL A 340 -7.94 13.77 8.47
C VAL A 340 -6.69 14.37 9.15
N HIS A 341 -5.77 14.92 8.35
CA HIS A 341 -4.52 15.50 8.81
C HIS A 341 -4.39 16.98 8.44
#